data_AF-A0A0G0KRY7-F1
#
_entry.id   AF-A0A0G0KRY7-F1
#
_cell.length_a   1.000
_cell.length_b   1.000
_cell.length_c   1.000
_cell.angle_alpha   90.00
_cell.angle_beta   90.00
_cell.angle_gamma   90.00
#
_symmetry.space_group_name_H-M   'P 1'
#
loop_
_entity.id
_entity.type
_entity.pdbx_description
1 polymer ?
#
loop_
_entity_poly.entity_id
_entity_poly.type
_entity_poly.pdbx_seq_one_letter_code
_entity_poly.pdbx_strand_id
1 'polypeptide(L)'
;MNKGFTLVEMIMVMAIVAIVGVILVMIFANTLRGSSKAQILSVIKQNGQAVLGTMDNAIRNADNVVCPPDSTPTDTLVVVKNGIYTRFRFINNSIEKDNPTDFTTTTCSDLSVSPVNLTDTDPKTGVSVQSGSFFRSRQAGSKDAITVKFDLNGGVQAPEVISGQIDPVNIQTTIQLR
;
A
#
# COMPACT_ATOMS: atom_id res chain seq x y z
N MET A 1 -25.86 24.96 60.86
CA MET A 1 -24.39 24.98 61.02
C MET A 1 -23.79 24.66 59.67
N ASN A 2 -23.35 25.69 58.93
CA ASN A 2 -22.71 25.51 57.62
C ASN A 2 -21.21 25.51 57.86
N LYS A 3 -20.57 24.34 57.78
CA LYS A 3 -19.11 24.26 57.78
C LYS A 3 -18.62 24.83 56.45
N GLY A 4 -17.97 25.99 56.50
CA GLY A 4 -17.34 26.61 55.33
C GLY A 4 -16.11 25.82 54.90
N PHE A 5 -15.92 25.69 53.59
CA PHE A 5 -14.72 25.09 52.99
C PHE A 5 -13.46 25.85 53.42
N THR A 6 -12.38 25.12 53.69
CA THR A 6 -11.09 25.76 54.02
C THR A 6 -10.38 26.19 52.73
N LEU A 7 -9.60 27.27 52.81
CA LEU A 7 -8.83 27.78 51.66
C LEU A 7 -7.84 26.73 51.12
N VAL A 8 -7.27 25.93 52.02
CA VAL A 8 -6.36 24.83 51.68
C VAL A 8 -7.07 23.73 50.87
N GLU A 9 -8.32 23.42 51.23
CA GLU A 9 -9.13 22.42 50.52
C GLU A 9 -9.39 22.84 49.06
N MET A 10 -9.67 24.12 48.82
CA MET A 10 -9.86 24.64 47.45
C MET A 10 -8.57 24.60 46.61
N ILE A 11 -7.42 24.90 47.21
CA ILE A 11 -6.12 24.82 46.50
C ILE A 11 -5.77 23.36 46.16
N MET A 12 -6.04 22.43 47.07
CA MET A 12 -5.79 21.01 46.83
C MET A 12 -6.66 20.46 45.69
N VAL A 13 -7.95 20.83 45.66
CA VAL A 13 -8.87 20.45 44.57
C VAL A 13 -8.37 20.99 43.23
N MET A 14 -7.98 22.26 43.15
CA MET A 14 -7.45 22.84 41.92
C MET A 14 -6.17 22.14 41.43
N ALA A 15 -5.26 21.80 42.35
CA ALA A 15 -4.04 21.07 42.02
C ALA A 15 -4.34 19.68 41.44
N ILE A 16 -5.27 18.94 42.06
CA ILE A 16 -5.68 17.62 41.56
C ILE A 16 -6.36 17.74 40.20
N VAL A 17 -7.28 18.70 40.03
CA VAL A 17 -8.00 18.92 38.77
C VAL A 17 -7.03 19.30 37.64
N ALA A 18 -6.01 20.12 37.92
CA ALA A 18 -4.98 20.47 36.93
C ALA A 18 -4.20 19.23 36.44
N ILE A 19 -3.78 18.36 37.36
CA ILE A 19 -3.05 17.12 37.02
C ILE A 19 -3.95 16.17 36.21
N VAL A 20 -5.18 15.95 36.67
CA VAL A 20 -6.14 15.08 35.98
C VAL A 20 -6.48 15.63 34.59
N GLY A 21 -6.65 16.95 34.46
CA GLY A 21 -6.92 17.60 33.18
C GLY A 21 -5.83 17.37 32.15
N VAL A 22 -4.55 17.49 32.54
CA VAL A 22 -3.41 17.23 31.64
C VAL A 22 -3.39 15.77 31.20
N ILE A 23 -3.60 14.82 32.12
CA ILE A 23 -3.64 13.39 31.79
C ILE A 23 -4.75 13.09 30.78
N LEU A 24 -5.95 13.66 30.97
CA LEU A 24 -7.08 13.45 30.06
C LEU A 24 -6.79 13.97 28.65
N VAL A 25 -6.19 15.15 28.52
CA VAL A 25 -5.81 15.71 27.22
C VAL A 25 -4.76 14.84 26.53
N MET A 26 -3.78 14.31 27.27
CA MET A 26 -2.77 13.39 26.72
C MET A 26 -3.41 12.09 26.21
N ILE A 27 -4.32 11.49 26.98
CA ILE A 27 -5.03 10.26 26.58
C ILE A 27 -5.86 10.52 25.32
N PHE A 28 -6.59 11.63 25.28
CA PHE A 28 -7.40 12.00 24.11
C PHE A 28 -6.53 12.20 22.85
N ALA A 29 -5.44 12.96 22.97
CA ALA A 29 -4.51 13.20 21.86
C ALA A 29 -3.88 11.89 21.35
N ASN A 30 -3.47 11.00 22.26
CA ASN A 30 -2.91 9.70 21.89
C ASN A 30 -3.95 8.79 21.21
N THR A 31 -5.20 8.83 21.67
CA THR A 31 -6.30 8.07 21.07
C THR A 31 -6.61 8.54 19.64
N LEU A 32 -6.67 9.86 19.43
CA LEU A 32 -6.90 10.45 18.11
C LEU A 32 -5.78 10.12 17.11
N ARG A 33 -4.52 10.15 17.58
CA ARG A 33 -3.35 9.71 16.80
C ARG A 33 -3.43 8.22 16.45
N GLY A 34 -3.79 7.38 17.41
CA GLY A 34 -3.95 5.94 17.20
C GLY A 34 -5.04 5.61 16.16
N SER A 35 -6.19 6.28 16.25
CA SER A 35 -7.29 6.11 15.29
C SER A 35 -6.88 6.49 13.86
N SER A 36 -6.18 7.62 13.70
CA SER A 36 -5.74 8.07 12.38
C SER A 36 -4.71 7.12 11.75
N LYS A 37 -3.79 6.57 12.54
CA LYS A 37 -2.84 5.54 12.07
C LYS A 37 -3.56 4.29 11.59
N ALA A 38 -4.52 3.80 12.38
CA ALA A 38 -5.29 2.61 12.03
C ALA A 38 -6.08 2.81 10.74
N GLN A 39 -6.65 4.00 10.53
CA GLN A 39 -7.36 4.36 9.30
C GLN A 39 -6.44 4.33 8.08
N ILE A 40 -5.28 4.99 8.12
CA ILE A 40 -4.33 4.99 7.00
C ILE A 40 -3.84 3.56 6.72
N LEU A 41 -3.49 2.79 7.74
CA LEU A 41 -3.08 1.40 7.58
C LEU A 41 -4.18 0.55 6.93
N SER A 42 -5.45 0.80 7.28
CA SER A 42 -6.59 0.14 6.65
C SER A 42 -6.68 0.47 5.16
N VAL A 43 -6.52 1.75 4.78
CA VAL A 43 -6.54 2.19 3.38
C VAL A 43 -5.38 1.56 2.59
N ILE A 44 -4.17 1.54 3.17
CA ILE A 44 -2.99 0.90 2.56
C ILE A 44 -3.28 -0.58 2.27
N LYS A 45 -3.77 -1.31 3.27
CA LYS A 45 -4.09 -2.74 3.11
C LYS A 45 -5.18 -2.97 2.08
N GLN A 46 -6.24 -2.16 2.09
CA GLN A 46 -7.35 -2.30 1.15
C GLN A 46 -6.89 -2.08 -0.30
N ASN A 47 -6.13 -1.01 -0.55
CA ASN A 47 -5.56 -0.75 -1.88
C ASN A 47 -4.62 -1.87 -2.31
N GLY A 48 -3.70 -2.28 -1.43
CA GLY A 48 -2.76 -3.36 -1.71
C GLY A 48 -3.45 -4.68 -2.06
N GLN A 49 -4.50 -5.06 -1.32
CA GLN A 49 -5.28 -6.26 -1.61
C GLN A 49 -6.09 -6.15 -2.91
N ALA A 50 -6.64 -4.97 -3.22
CA ALA A 50 -7.37 -4.74 -4.47
C ALA A 50 -6.45 -4.87 -5.70
N VAL A 51 -5.26 -4.26 -5.63
CA VAL A 51 -4.24 -4.39 -6.68
C VAL A 51 -3.78 -5.84 -6.82
N LEU A 52 -3.47 -6.48 -5.69
CA LEU A 52 -3.03 -7.88 -5.67
C LEU A 52 -4.07 -8.82 -6.25
N GLY A 53 -5.35 -8.64 -5.92
CA GLY A 53 -6.44 -9.42 -6.50
C GLY A 53 -6.57 -9.23 -8.01
N THR A 54 -6.33 -8.02 -8.52
CA THR A 54 -6.32 -7.75 -9.97
C THR A 54 -5.16 -8.45 -10.66
N MET A 55 -3.96 -8.40 -10.07
CA MET A 55 -2.77 -9.10 -10.59
C MET A 55 -2.92 -10.61 -10.52
N ASP A 56 -3.40 -11.16 -9.39
CA ASP A 56 -3.65 -12.59 -9.21
C ASP A 56 -4.60 -13.13 -10.27
N ASN A 57 -5.72 -12.44 -10.50
CA ASN A 57 -6.64 -12.82 -11.56
C ASN A 57 -6.01 -12.75 -12.96
N ALA A 58 -5.22 -11.72 -13.25
CA ALA A 58 -4.57 -11.61 -14.57
C ALA A 58 -3.51 -12.70 -14.77
N ILE A 59 -2.67 -12.97 -13.77
CA ILE A 59 -1.59 -13.97 -13.84
C ILE A 59 -2.17 -15.38 -13.90
N ARG A 60 -3.11 -15.75 -13.04
CA ARG A 60 -3.68 -17.11 -13.01
C ARG A 60 -4.39 -17.48 -14.32
N ASN A 61 -5.03 -16.50 -14.95
CA ASN A 61 -5.78 -16.71 -16.18
C ASN A 61 -4.95 -16.44 -17.45
N ALA A 62 -3.66 -16.17 -17.32
CA ALA A 62 -2.77 -15.97 -18.45
C ALA A 62 -2.37 -17.30 -19.08
N ASP A 63 -2.23 -17.30 -20.40
CA ASP A 63 -1.72 -18.45 -21.15
C ASP A 63 -0.19 -18.50 -21.08
N ASN A 64 0.46 -17.33 -21.05
CA ASN A 64 1.90 -17.20 -21.01
C ASN A 64 2.34 -15.88 -20.32
N VAL A 65 3.56 -15.88 -19.81
CA VAL A 65 4.25 -14.70 -19.29
C VAL A 65 5.36 -14.31 -20.24
N VAL A 66 5.33 -13.05 -20.66
CA VAL A 66 6.36 -12.47 -21.52
C VAL A 66 7.47 -11.84 -20.68
N CYS A 67 7.10 -10.99 -19.72
CA CYS A 67 8.02 -10.30 -18.80
C CYS A 67 7.51 -10.54 -17.37
N PRO A 68 8.37 -10.66 -16.35
CA PRO A 68 9.83 -10.50 -16.37
C PRO A 68 10.57 -11.68 -17.04
N PRO A 69 11.84 -11.48 -17.45
CA PRO A 69 12.73 -12.58 -17.81
C PRO A 69 12.98 -13.51 -16.61
N ASP A 70 13.35 -14.75 -16.91
CA ASP A 70 13.54 -15.79 -15.90
C ASP A 70 14.57 -15.37 -14.84
N SER A 71 14.24 -15.64 -13.58
CA SER A 71 15.13 -15.45 -12.42
C SER A 71 15.65 -14.03 -12.21
N THR A 72 15.06 -13.01 -12.84
CA THR A 72 15.46 -11.60 -12.66
C THR A 72 14.26 -10.77 -12.19
N PRO A 73 14.35 -10.09 -11.03
CA PRO A 73 13.30 -9.18 -10.60
C PRO A 73 13.26 -7.95 -11.51
N THR A 74 12.08 -7.56 -11.98
CA THR A 74 11.88 -6.32 -12.74
C THR A 74 10.66 -5.56 -12.25
N ASP A 75 10.53 -4.30 -12.63
CA ASP A 75 9.39 -3.44 -12.30
C ASP A 75 8.16 -3.70 -13.18
N THR A 76 8.29 -4.53 -14.21
CA THR A 76 7.28 -4.70 -15.27
C THR A 76 6.91 -6.17 -15.47
N LEU A 77 5.61 -6.44 -15.44
CA LEU A 77 5.02 -7.75 -15.72
C LEU A 77 4.15 -7.63 -16.95
N VAL A 78 4.32 -8.55 -17.90
CA VAL A 78 3.47 -8.64 -19.09
C VAL A 78 2.98 -10.07 -19.21
N VAL A 79 1.66 -10.23 -19.16
CA VAL A 79 0.99 -11.50 -19.34
C VAL A 79 0.12 -11.46 -20.58
N VAL A 80 -0.05 -12.61 -21.24
CA VAL A 80 -0.89 -12.74 -22.43
C VAL A 80 -2.03 -13.71 -22.18
N LYS A 81 -3.22 -13.34 -22.62
CA LYS A 81 -4.41 -14.19 -22.61
C LYS A 81 -5.16 -14.03 -23.92
N ASN A 82 -5.34 -15.11 -24.69
CA ASN A 82 -6.00 -15.09 -26.00
C ASN A 82 -5.45 -14.01 -26.95
N GLY A 83 -4.13 -13.77 -26.93
CA GLY A 83 -3.47 -12.74 -27.74
C GLY A 83 -3.63 -11.30 -27.25
N ILE A 84 -4.35 -11.07 -26.14
CA ILE A 84 -4.43 -9.76 -25.48
C ILE A 84 -3.32 -9.68 -24.44
N TYR A 85 -2.50 -8.64 -24.53
CA TYR A 85 -1.45 -8.35 -23.57
C TYR A 85 -2.00 -7.46 -22.46
N THR A 86 -1.71 -7.84 -21.22
CA THR A 86 -1.95 -7.00 -20.05
C THR A 86 -0.62 -6.77 -19.36
N ARG A 87 -0.28 -5.50 -19.19
CA ARG A 87 0.97 -5.08 -18.57
C ARG A 87 0.68 -4.38 -17.25
N PHE A 88 1.51 -4.71 -16.25
CA PHE A 88 1.55 -4.07 -14.95
C PHE A 88 2.93 -3.49 -14.73
N ARG A 89 2.99 -2.30 -14.15
CA ARG A 89 4.27 -1.62 -13.90
C ARG A 89 4.26 -0.84 -12.59
N PHE A 90 5.39 -0.87 -11.91
CA PHE A 90 5.68 0.01 -10.79
C PHE A 90 6.34 1.28 -11.32
N ILE A 91 5.68 2.44 -11.21
CA ILE A 91 6.22 3.71 -11.70
C ILE A 91 5.75 4.89 -10.84
N ASN A 92 6.68 5.81 -10.56
CA ASN A 92 6.41 7.09 -9.88
C ASN A 92 5.47 6.96 -8.67
N ASN A 93 5.78 6.02 -7.77
CA ASN A 93 5.01 5.73 -6.56
C ASN A 93 3.59 5.20 -6.77
N SER A 94 3.30 4.65 -7.95
CA SER A 94 2.00 4.07 -8.28
C SER A 94 2.16 2.72 -8.98
N ILE A 95 1.07 1.97 -9.02
CA ILE A 95 0.98 0.74 -9.81
C ILE A 95 0.06 1.02 -10.98
N GLU A 96 0.60 0.94 -12.19
CA GLU A 96 -0.14 1.16 -13.42
C GLU A 96 -0.50 -0.17 -14.08
N LYS A 97 -1.63 -0.15 -14.80
CA LYS A 97 -2.03 -1.22 -15.73
C LYS A 97 -2.34 -0.63 -17.09
N ASP A 98 -1.85 -1.26 -18.14
CA ASP A 98 -2.23 -0.96 -19.51
C ASP A 98 -2.33 -2.23 -20.38
N ASN A 99 -2.84 -2.06 -21.59
CA ASN A 99 -2.99 -3.14 -22.56
C ASN A 99 -2.28 -2.74 -23.86
N PRO A 100 -0.98 -3.04 -24.01
CA PRO A 100 -0.25 -2.70 -25.22
C PRO A 100 -0.84 -3.47 -26.41
N THR A 101 -1.09 -2.77 -27.53
CA THR A 101 -1.68 -3.33 -28.75
C THR A 101 -0.64 -3.86 -29.73
N ASP A 102 0.57 -3.30 -29.70
CA ASP A 102 1.69 -3.72 -30.55
C ASP A 102 2.76 -4.37 -29.69
N PHE A 103 2.94 -5.69 -29.87
CA PHE A 103 4.01 -6.41 -29.19
C PHE A 103 5.33 -6.25 -29.96
N THR A 104 6.11 -5.26 -29.58
CA THR A 104 7.50 -5.10 -30.02
C THR A 104 8.44 -5.83 -29.05
N THR A 105 9.69 -6.07 -29.46
CA THR A 105 10.74 -6.62 -28.57
C THR A 105 11.04 -5.74 -27.36
N THR A 106 10.51 -4.51 -27.31
CA THR A 106 10.70 -3.53 -26.23
C THR A 106 9.48 -3.41 -25.31
N THR A 107 8.42 -4.21 -25.50
CA THR A 107 7.16 -4.11 -24.70
C THR A 107 7.39 -4.22 -23.18
N CYS A 108 8.45 -4.91 -22.74
CA CYS A 108 8.84 -4.98 -21.32
C CYS A 108 9.41 -3.65 -20.76
N SER A 109 9.85 -2.74 -21.61
CA SER A 109 10.51 -1.47 -21.26
C SER A 109 9.82 -0.24 -21.84
N ASP A 110 8.85 -0.43 -22.74
CA ASP A 110 8.14 0.67 -23.40
C ASP A 110 7.32 1.49 -22.40
N LEU A 111 7.11 2.76 -22.74
CA LEU A 111 6.24 3.63 -21.96
C LEU A 111 4.78 3.15 -22.01
N SER A 112 4.05 3.38 -20.92
CA SER A 112 2.60 3.17 -20.86
C SER A 112 1.91 4.11 -21.84
N VAL A 113 1.15 3.57 -22.80
CA VAL A 113 0.49 4.39 -23.84
C VAL A 113 -0.85 4.94 -23.34
N SER A 114 -1.50 4.24 -22.40
CA SER A 114 -2.70 4.71 -21.71
C SER A 114 -2.86 3.98 -20.36
N PRO A 115 -2.00 4.28 -19.37
CA PRO A 115 -2.06 3.61 -18.09
C PRO A 115 -3.31 3.97 -17.29
N VAL A 116 -3.81 2.98 -16.57
CA VAL A 116 -4.79 3.15 -15.49
C VAL A 116 -4.08 2.87 -14.17
N ASN A 117 -4.13 3.84 -13.26
CA ASN A 117 -3.62 3.65 -11.90
C ASN A 117 -4.51 2.64 -11.16
N LEU A 118 -3.90 1.58 -10.64
CA LEU A 118 -4.57 0.59 -9.80
C LEU A 118 -4.56 0.99 -8.32
N THR A 119 -3.61 1.83 -7.92
CA THR A 119 -3.52 2.41 -6.58
C THR A 119 -4.21 3.76 -6.54
N ASP A 120 -4.87 4.09 -5.42
CA ASP A 120 -5.31 5.45 -5.15
C ASP A 120 -4.11 6.40 -5.01
N THR A 121 -3.98 7.33 -5.97
CA THR A 121 -2.88 8.29 -6.04
C THR A 121 -3.19 9.63 -5.35
N ASP A 122 -4.28 9.74 -4.58
CA ASP A 122 -4.52 10.94 -3.77
C ASP A 122 -3.32 11.17 -2.83
N PRO A 123 -2.66 12.34 -2.89
CA PRO A 123 -1.43 12.56 -2.15
C PRO A 123 -1.65 12.61 -0.63
N LYS A 124 -2.86 12.85 -0.14
CA LYS A 124 -3.17 12.98 1.30
C LYS A 124 -3.80 11.73 1.87
N THR A 125 -4.76 11.14 1.16
CA THR A 125 -5.56 10.00 1.67
C THR A 125 -5.28 8.68 0.97
N GLY A 126 -4.61 8.73 -0.17
CA GLY A 126 -4.29 7.55 -0.98
C GLY A 126 -3.07 6.79 -0.46
N VAL A 127 -2.40 6.09 -1.38
CA VAL A 127 -1.24 5.26 -1.09
C VAL A 127 -0.08 5.62 -2.01
N SER A 128 1.12 5.40 -1.52
CA SER A 128 2.37 5.58 -2.25
C SER A 128 3.12 4.26 -2.32
N VAL A 129 3.40 3.78 -3.52
CA VAL A 129 4.30 2.63 -3.72
C VAL A 129 5.73 3.10 -3.45
N GLN A 130 6.45 2.41 -2.57
CA GLN A 130 7.86 2.72 -2.27
C GLN A 130 8.81 1.86 -3.09
N SER A 131 8.46 0.59 -3.26
CA SER A 131 9.22 -0.36 -4.05
C SER A 131 8.29 -1.41 -4.63
N GLY A 132 8.68 -2.02 -5.74
CA GLY A 132 7.91 -3.09 -6.35
C GLY A 132 8.77 -3.91 -7.30
N SER A 133 8.52 -5.22 -7.35
CA SER A 133 9.16 -6.11 -8.29
C SER A 133 8.28 -7.33 -8.61
N PHE A 134 8.46 -7.80 -9.83
CA PHE A 134 7.94 -9.06 -10.34
C PHE A 134 9.12 -9.99 -10.58
N PHE A 135 9.00 -11.23 -10.13
CA PHE A 135 10.00 -12.27 -10.32
C PHE A 135 9.35 -13.52 -10.90
N ARG A 136 9.88 -14.00 -12.03
CA ARG A 136 9.43 -15.23 -12.66
C ARG A 136 10.31 -16.40 -12.24
N SER A 137 9.67 -17.45 -11.74
CA SER A 137 10.26 -18.75 -11.51
C SER A 137 9.70 -19.75 -12.51
N ARG A 138 10.57 -20.29 -13.36
CA ARG A 138 10.23 -21.30 -14.36
C ARG A 138 10.90 -22.61 -13.99
N GLN A 139 10.11 -23.66 -13.84
CA GLN A 139 10.59 -25.01 -13.55
C GLN A 139 10.19 -25.96 -14.68
N ALA A 140 11.14 -26.79 -15.14
CA ALA A 140 10.88 -27.77 -16.19
C ALA A 140 9.75 -28.71 -15.79
N GLY A 141 8.71 -28.81 -16.63
CA GLY A 141 7.52 -29.63 -16.37
C GLY A 141 6.42 -28.95 -15.56
N SER A 142 6.61 -27.70 -15.11
CA SER A 142 5.61 -26.92 -14.38
C SER A 142 5.21 -25.66 -15.15
N LYS A 143 4.02 -25.13 -14.85
CA LYS A 143 3.61 -23.79 -15.26
C LYS A 143 4.47 -22.74 -14.57
N ASP A 144 4.63 -21.58 -15.20
CA ASP A 144 5.40 -20.48 -14.63
C ASP A 144 4.75 -19.97 -13.34
N ALA A 145 5.59 -19.55 -12.39
CA ALA A 145 5.18 -18.89 -11.16
C ALA A 145 5.70 -17.46 -11.13
N ILE A 146 4.83 -16.51 -10.83
CA ILE A 146 5.17 -15.10 -10.68
C ILE A 146 5.08 -14.71 -9.21
N THR A 147 6.21 -14.32 -8.65
CA THR A 147 6.27 -13.68 -7.34
C THR A 147 6.11 -12.18 -7.53
N VAL A 148 5.05 -11.63 -6.96
CA VAL A 148 4.76 -10.21 -6.90
C VAL A 148 5.18 -9.71 -5.52
N LYS A 149 6.04 -8.69 -5.47
CA LYS A 149 6.45 -8.03 -4.22
C LYS A 149 6.29 -6.52 -4.38
N PHE A 150 5.71 -5.84 -3.40
CA PHE A 150 5.71 -4.38 -3.35
C PHE A 150 5.48 -3.86 -1.94
N ASP A 151 5.97 -2.64 -1.70
CA ASP A 151 5.85 -1.92 -0.45
C ASP A 151 4.93 -0.72 -0.63
N LEU A 152 3.92 -0.61 0.21
CA LEU A 152 3.01 0.53 0.22
C LEU A 152 3.19 1.37 1.49
N ASN A 153 3.10 2.68 1.32
CA ASN A 153 2.97 3.64 2.40
C ASN A 153 1.71 4.51 2.19
N GLY A 154 1.38 5.36 3.15
CA GLY A 154 0.38 6.41 2.95
C GLY A 154 0.78 7.38 1.85
N GLY A 155 -0.17 8.19 1.38
CA GLY A 155 0.07 9.22 0.38
C GLY A 155 1.27 10.12 0.73
N VAL A 156 1.97 10.62 -0.30
CA VAL A 156 3.21 11.41 -0.16
C VAL A 156 3.06 12.73 0.62
N GLN A 157 1.84 13.24 0.76
CA GLN A 157 1.46 14.42 1.54
C GLN A 157 0.55 14.05 2.74
N ALA A 158 0.49 12.77 3.12
CA ALA A 158 -0.15 12.38 4.37
C ALA A 158 0.54 13.10 5.55
N PRO A 159 -0.21 13.58 6.55
CA PRO A 159 0.36 14.36 7.65
C PRO A 159 1.59 13.66 8.28
N GLU A 160 2.73 14.36 8.30
CA GLU A 160 4.04 13.80 8.73
C GLU A 160 4.03 13.22 10.15
N VAL A 161 3.19 13.78 11.03
CA VAL A 161 2.96 13.28 12.40
C VAL A 161 2.47 11.82 12.40
N ILE A 162 1.87 11.38 11.30
CA ILE A 162 1.27 10.06 11.13
C ILE A 162 2.09 9.23 10.14
N SER A 163 2.49 9.77 8.99
CA SER A 163 3.23 9.03 7.95
C SER A 163 4.65 8.64 8.35
N GLY A 164 5.35 9.47 9.14
CA GLY A 164 6.68 9.14 9.68
C GLY A 164 6.66 8.08 10.79
N GLN A 165 5.48 7.62 11.20
CA GLN A 165 5.30 6.63 12.26
C GLN A 165 4.53 5.38 11.80
N ILE A 166 4.27 5.24 10.50
CA ILE A 166 3.65 4.06 9.90
C ILE A 166 4.75 3.36 9.10
N ASP A 167 5.06 2.14 9.50
CA ASP A 167 5.98 1.30 8.73
C ASP A 167 5.35 0.91 7.38
N PRO A 168 6.13 0.89 6.29
CA PRO A 168 5.65 0.42 5.00
C PRO A 168 5.05 -0.98 5.10
N VAL A 169 3.90 -1.18 4.47
CA VAL A 169 3.25 -2.49 4.38
C VAL A 169 3.87 -3.26 3.22
N ASN A 170 4.65 -4.30 3.55
CA ASN A 170 5.16 -5.23 2.56
C ASN A 170 4.07 -6.23 2.16
N ILE A 171 3.83 -6.35 0.85
CA ILE A 171 2.96 -7.36 0.27
C ILE A 171 3.82 -8.22 -0.65
N GLN A 172 3.78 -9.54 -0.41
CA GLN A 172 4.46 -10.51 -1.25
C GLN A 172 3.57 -11.74 -1.45
N THR A 173 3.43 -12.18 -2.69
CA THR A 173 2.72 -13.42 -3.03
C THR A 173 3.36 -14.10 -4.24
N THR A 174 3.19 -15.41 -4.35
CA THR A 174 3.61 -16.19 -5.53
C THR A 174 2.39 -16.82 -6.17
N ILE A 175 2.20 -16.54 -7.45
CA ILE A 175 1.01 -16.91 -8.23
C ILE A 175 1.45 -17.80 -9.39
N GLN A 176 0.91 -19.01 -9.46
CA GLN A 176 1.16 -19.92 -10.56
C GLN A 176 0.13 -19.74 -11.67
N LEU A 177 0.58 -19.84 -12.92
CA LEU A 177 -0.30 -19.89 -14.09
C LEU A 177 -1.09 -21.21 -14.10
N ARG A 178 -2.27 -21.18 -14.73
CA ARG A 178 -3.14 -22.36 -14.88
C ARG A 178 -2.81 -23.21 -16.11
#